data_AF-A0ABD2BGH0-F1
#
_entry.id   AF-A0ABD2BGH0-F1
#
_cell.length_a   1.000
_cell.length_b   1.000
_cell.length_c   1.000
_cell.angle_alpha   90.00
_cell.angle_beta   90.00
_cell.angle_gamma   90.00
#
_symmetry.space_group_name_H-M   'P 1'
#
loop_
_entity.id
_entity.type
_entity.pdbx_description
1 polymer ?
#
loop_
_entity_poly.entity_id
_entity_poly.type
_entity_poly.pdbx_seq_one_letter_code
_entity_poly.pdbx_strand_id
1 'polypeptide(L)' 'MTITEAAAKIKSQSFNEELAIPLPQASSSEIPDAFIKNLICRFGSPKGILTDQGTSFLSKLMKSIATKFRINQY' A
#
# COMPACT_ATOMS: atom_id res chain seq x y z
N MET A 1 -14.96 24.95 -19.23
CA MET A 1 -14.14 24.14 -18.31
C MET A 1 -13.20 25.09 -17.60
N THR A 2 -13.56 25.51 -16.38
CA THR A 2 -12.73 26.41 -15.58
C THR A 2 -11.51 25.65 -15.06
N ILE A 3 -10.41 26.38 -14.82
CA ILE A 3 -9.12 25.81 -14.37
C ILE A 3 -9.29 24.91 -13.13
N THR A 4 -10.29 25.22 -12.29
CA THR A 4 -10.67 24.46 -11.09
C THR A 4 -11.20 23.04 -11.41
N GLU A 5 -11.98 22.87 -12.48
CA GLU A 5 -12.53 21.57 -12.88
C GLU A 5 -11.46 20.63 -13.44
N ALA A 6 -10.49 21.19 -14.18
CA ALA A 6 -9.36 20.43 -14.71
C ALA A 6 -8.45 19.89 -13.60
N ALA A 7 -8.17 20.70 -12.57
CA ALA A 7 -7.36 20.27 -11.41
C ALA A 7 -8.04 19.16 -10.59
N ALA A 8 -9.37 19.20 -10.45
CA ALA A 8 -10.13 18.13 -9.80
C ALA A 8 -10.10 16.82 -10.61
N LYS A 9 -10.19 16.91 -11.94
CA LYS A 9 -10.14 15.75 -12.85
C LYS A 9 -8.78 15.07 -12.86
N ILE A 10 -7.69 15.85 -12.82
CA ILE A 10 -6.32 15.34 -12.68
C ILE A 10 -6.09 14.66 -11.33
N LYS A 11 -6.67 15.20 -10.23
CA LYS A 11 -6.59 14.57 -8.90
C LYS A 11 -7.43 13.30 -8.77
N SER A 12 -8.49 13.15 -9.57
CA SER A 12 -9.36 11.96 -9.58
C SER A 12 -8.84 10.81 -10.44
N GLN A 13 -7.78 11.05 -11.22
CA GLN A 13 -7.21 10.03 -12.08
C GLN A 13 -6.25 9.16 -11.26
N SER A 14 -6.73 8.00 -10.82
CA SER A 14 -5.88 6.98 -10.21
C SER A 14 -4.84 6.53 -11.24
N PHE A 15 -3.57 6.79 -10.96
CA PHE A 15 -2.48 6.10 -11.63
C PHE A 15 -2.46 4.68 -11.09
N ASN A 16 -2.77 3.71 -11.95
CA ASN A 16 -2.70 2.29 -11.61
C ASN A 16 -1.29 1.81 -11.92
N GLU A 17 -0.46 1.68 -10.89
CA GLU A 17 0.84 1.05 -11.00
C GLU A 17 0.75 -0.40 -10.51
N GLU A 18 1.05 -1.35 -11.40
CA GLU A 18 1.15 -2.77 -11.06
C GLU A 18 2.60 -3.09 -10.70
N LEU A 19 2.80 -3.72 -9.54
CA LEU A 19 4.12 -4.07 -9.04
C LEU A 19 4.14 -5.52 -8.58
N ALA A 20 4.97 -6.35 -9.25
CA ALA A 20 5.26 -7.71 -8.85
C ALA A 20 6.69 -7.79 -8.30
N ILE A 21 6.84 -8.33 -7.09
CA ILE A 21 8.12 -8.41 -6.40
C ILE A 21 8.35 -9.86 -6.00
N PRO A 22 9.36 -10.54 -6.55
CA PRO A 22 9.69 -11.88 -6.13
C PRO A 22 10.20 -11.85 -4.69
N LEU A 23 9.60 -12.66 -3.82
CA LEU A 23 10.08 -12.85 -2.46
C LEU A 23 10.84 -14.19 -2.39
N PRO A 24 12.03 -14.24 -1.76
CA PRO A 24 12.76 -15.49 -1.56
C PRO A 24 11.94 -16.52 -0.78
N GLN A 25 11.13 -16.04 0.17
CA GLN A 25 10.18 -16.85 0.94
C GLN A 25 8.98 -15.99 1.35
N ALA A 26 7.78 -16.58 1.32
CA ALA A 26 6.54 -15.91 1.77
C ALA A 26 6.39 -15.96 3.30
N SER A 27 7.40 -15.51 4.04
CA SER A 27 7.38 -15.51 5.51
C SER A 27 6.70 -14.26 6.07
N SER A 28 6.33 -14.33 7.36
CA SER A 28 5.70 -13.22 8.08
C SER A 28 6.64 -12.03 8.35
N SER A 29 7.94 -12.13 8.05
CA SER A 29 8.91 -11.04 8.15
C SER A 29 9.29 -10.45 6.80
N GLU A 30 9.38 -11.27 5.75
CA GLU A 30 9.76 -10.84 4.38
C GLU A 30 8.68 -9.96 3.73
N ILE A 31 7.41 -10.34 3.88
CA ILE A 31 6.29 -9.61 3.29
C ILE A 31 6.19 -8.16 3.85
N PRO A 32 6.24 -7.94 5.18
CA PRO A 32 6.33 -6.61 5.75
C PRO A 32 7.50 -5.76 5.24
N ASP A 33 8.68 -6.36 5.13
CA ASP A 33 9.88 -5.66 4.68
C ASP A 33 9.74 -5.23 3.21
N ALA A 34 9.30 -6.15 2.35
CA ALA A 34 9.03 -5.85 0.95
C ALA A 34 7.93 -4.80 0.79
N PHE A 35 6.88 -4.84 1.61
CA PHE A 35 5.79 -3.87 1.61
C PHE A 35 6.31 -2.47 1.97
N ILE A 36 7.12 -2.32 3.01
CA ILE A 36 7.70 -1.03 3.38
C ILE A 36 8.61 -0.51 2.28
N LYS A 37 9.59 -1.32 1.84
CA LYS A 37 10.64 -0.88 0.91
C LYS A 37 10.08 -0.52 -0.47
N ASN A 38 9.15 -1.32 -0.97
CA ASN A 38 8.72 -1.19 -2.36
C ASN A 38 7.39 -0.48 -2.54
N LEU A 39 6.57 -0.37 -1.48
CA LEU A 39 5.35 0.43 -1.51
C LEU A 39 5.54 1.75 -0.76
N ILE A 40 5.77 1.71 0.56
CA ILE A 40 5.78 2.91 1.39
C ILE A 40 6.94 3.85 1.04
N CYS A 41 8.17 3.33 0.93
CA CYS A 41 9.34 4.15 0.60
C CYS A 41 9.32 4.68 -0.84
N ARG A 42 8.61 3.99 -1.76
CA ARG A 42 8.58 4.35 -3.18
C ARG A 42 7.44 5.32 -3.51
N PHE A 43 6.25 5.07 -2.99
CA PHE A 43 5.02 5.82 -3.33
C PHE A 43 4.48 6.67 -2.18
N GLY A 44 5.09 6.56 -0.99
CA GLY A 44 4.53 7.10 0.24
C GLY A 44 3.55 6.13 0.90
N SER A 45 3.10 6.48 2.11
CA SER A 45 2.13 5.65 2.83
C SER A 45 0.75 5.73 2.20
N PRO A 46 0.12 4.59 1.85
CA PRO A 46 -1.26 4.59 1.37
C PRO A 46 -2.23 4.96 2.51
N LYS A 47 -3.42 5.43 2.14
CA LYS A 47 -4.51 5.67 3.13
C LYS A 47 -5.18 4.38 3.60
N GLY A 48 -5.15 3.35 2.77
CA GLY A 48 -5.67 2.04 3.12
C GLY A 48 -5.18 0.95 2.18
N ILE A 49 -5.26 -0.29 2.65
CA ILE A 49 -4.95 -1.49 1.89
C ILE A 49 -6.15 -2.44 1.93
N LEU A 50 -6.47 -3.01 0.77
CA LEU A 50 -7.42 -4.10 0.63
C LEU A 50 -6.62 -5.33 0.21
N THR A 51 -6.68 -6.39 0.99
CA THR A 51 -5.95 -7.63 0.74
C THR A 51 -6.93 -8.80 0.65
N ASP A 52 -6.41 -9.96 0.27
CA ASP A 52 -7.13 -11.24 0.26
C ASP A 52 -7.34 -11.83 1.66
N GLN A 53 -6.97 -11.10 2.72
CA GLN A 53 -6.95 -11.57 4.11
C GLN A 53 -6.07 -12.80 4.35
N GLY A 54 -5.05 -13.02 3.51
CA GLY A 54 -4.02 -14.02 3.75
C GLY A 54 -3.29 -13.81 5.08
N THR A 55 -2.87 -14.90 5.72
CA THR A 55 -2.23 -14.89 7.05
C THR A 55 -1.02 -13.95 7.15
N SER A 56 -0.31 -13.76 6.05
CA SER A 56 0.82 -12.83 5.93
C SER A 56 0.44 -11.37 6.22
N PHE A 57 -0.71 -10.92 5.73
CA PHE A 57 -1.22 -9.56 5.93
C PHE A 57 -1.92 -9.37 7.28
N LEU A 58 -2.37 -10.47 7.90
CA LEU A 58 -2.99 -10.48 9.22
C LEU A 58 -1.98 -10.61 10.37
N SER A 59 -0.69 -10.73 10.07
CA SER A 59 0.39 -10.84 11.05
C SER A 59 0.43 -9.64 12.01
N LYS A 60 0.88 -9.86 13.25
CA LYS A 60 1.05 -8.78 14.25
C LYS A 60 1.97 -7.68 13.73
N LEU A 61 2.98 -8.04 12.94
CA LEU A 61 3.92 -7.10 12.34
C LEU A 61 3.22 -6.21 11.31
N MET A 62 2.43 -6.78 10.38
CA MET A 62 1.66 -5.96 9.42
C MET A 62 0.66 -5.04 10.10
N LYS A 63 -0.05 -5.52 11.14
CA LYS A 63 -0.96 -4.67 11.93
C LYS A 63 -0.23 -3.51 12.61
N SER A 64 0.97 -3.77 13.14
CA SER A 64 1.81 -2.75 13.75
C SER A 64 2.28 -1.71 12.73
N ILE A 65 2.66 -2.14 11.53
CA ILE A 65 3.03 -1.27 10.41
C ILE A 65 1.84 -0.40 10.00
N ALA A 66 0.66 -0.99 9.77
CA ALA A 66 -0.53 -0.22 9.43
C ALA A 66 -0.87 0.82 10.50
N THR A 67 -0.74 0.47 11.78
CA THR A 67 -0.94 1.43 12.88
C THR A 67 0.10 2.55 12.85
N LYS A 68 1.38 2.22 12.70
CA LYS A 68 2.51 3.18 12.63
C LYS A 68 2.33 4.20 11.51
N PHE A 69 1.86 3.74 10.36
CA PHE A 69 1.69 4.55 9.16
C PHE A 69 0.27 5.07 8.94
N ARG A 70 -0.65 4.81 9.88
CA ARG A 70 -2.07 5.23 9.83
C ARG A 70 -2.78 4.74 8.55
N ILE A 71 -2.54 3.48 8.20
CA ILE A 71 -3.13 2.78 7.06
C ILE A 71 -4.38 2.04 7.52
N ASN A 72 -5.52 2.27 6.88
CA ASN A 72 -6.71 1.48 7.11
C ASN A 72 -6.59 0.10 6.46
N GLN A 73 -6.82 -0.98 7.22
CA GLN A 73 -6.93 -2.34 6.66
C GLN A 73 -8.41 -2.70 6.55
N TYR A 74 -8.81 -3.21 5.38
CA TYR A 74 -10.18 -3.66 5.09
C TYR A 74 -10.25 -5.18 5.01
#